data_AF-A0A8S9YRM0-F1
#
_entry.id   AF-A0A8S9YRM0-F1
#
_cell.length_a   1.000
_cell.length_b   1.000
_cell.length_c   1.000
_cell.angle_alpha   90.00
_cell.angle_beta   90.00
_cell.angle_gamma   90.00
#
_symmetry.space_group_name_H-M   'P 1'
#
loop_
_entity.id
_entity.type
_entity.pdbx_description
1 polymer ?
#
loop_
_entity_poly.entity_id
_entity_poly.type
_entity_poly.pdbx_seq_one_letter_code
_entity_poly.pdbx_strand_id
1 'polypeptide(L)'
;MILFGRLLFCPFRHSTGRWRSEWIVKFPDNLEHGSFSVHGILKVQTHLYEEGNVQLISSKEIDFTLSAQDPKTFSKECVRQIKEADIAYQASILTTFS
;
A
#
# COMPACT_ATOMS: atom_id res chain seq x y z
N MET A 1 3.41 2.65 13.08
CA MET A 1 3.47 3.05 11.66
C MET A 1 4.32 2.03 10.93
N ILE A 2 3.77 1.39 9.89
CA ILE A 2 4.47 0.42 9.04
C ILE A 2 4.65 1.09 7.66
N LEU A 3 5.87 1.10 7.13
CA LEU A 3 6.20 1.74 5.86
C LEU A 3 6.81 0.71 4.92
N PHE A 4 6.23 0.57 3.72
CA PHE A 4 6.80 -0.19 2.62
C PHE A 4 7.07 0.77 1.46
N GLY A 5 8.31 0.77 0.97
CA GLY A 5 8.73 1.60 -0.16
C GLY A 5 9.44 0.77 -1.21
N ARG A 6 9.08 0.97 -2.48
CA ARG A 6 9.80 0.40 -3.63
C ARG A 6 10.05 1.48 -4.67
N LEU A 7 11.30 1.65 -5.06
CA LEU A 7 11.73 2.55 -6.13
C LEU A 7 12.13 1.70 -7.34
N LEU A 8 11.64 2.06 -8.52
CA LEU A 8 12.02 1.46 -9.80
C LEU A 8 12.55 2.57 -10.71
N PHE A 9 13.77 2.39 -11.21
CA PHE A 9 14.43 3.31 -12.11
C PHE A 9 14.85 2.55 -13.37
N CYS A 10 14.37 2.98 -14.55
CA CYS A 10 14.74 2.37 -15.82
C CYS A 10 15.40 3.43 -16.72
N PRO A 11 16.75 3.50 -16.74
CA PRO A 11 17.48 4.55 -17.47
C PRO A 11 17.31 4.44 -18.98
N PHE A 12 17.10 3.23 -19.53
CA PHE A 12 16.95 3.00 -20.96
C PHE A 12 15.62 3.52 -21.54
N ARG A 13 14.58 3.66 -20.71
CA ARG A 13 13.23 4.13 -21.12
C ARG A 13 12.90 5.52 -20.60
N HIS A 14 13.92 6.27 -20.16
CA HIS A 14 13.79 7.55 -19.43
C HIS A 14 12.53 7.60 -18.55
N SER A 15 12.41 6.65 -17.61
CA SER A 15 11.21 6.56 -16.76
C SER A 15 11.58 6.25 -15.32
N THR A 16 10.86 6.91 -14.40
CA THR A 16 10.96 6.67 -12.96
C THR A 16 9.61 6.23 -12.42
N GLY A 17 9.59 5.22 -11.56
CA GLY A 17 8.39 4.73 -10.90
C GLY A 17 8.63 4.60 -9.40
N ARG A 18 7.70 5.09 -8.59
CA ARG A 18 7.76 5.03 -7.12
C ARG A 18 6.46 4.48 -6.58
N TRP A 19 6.57 3.38 -5.83
CA TRP A 19 5.50 2.84 -5.01
C TRP A 19 5.74 3.18 -3.54
N ARG A 20 4.72 3.73 -2.87
CA ARG A 20 4.71 3.96 -1.42
C ARG A 20 3.46 3.35 -0.82
N SER A 21 3.64 2.60 0.26
CA SER A 21 2.58 1.92 0.99
C SER A 21 2.78 2.24 2.46
N GLU A 22 1.88 3.04 3.02
CA GLU A 22 1.97 3.61 4.37
C GLU A 22 0.80 3.08 5.21
N TRP A 23 1.07 2.48 6.37
CA TRP A 23 0.03 1.87 7.22
C TRP A 23 0.12 2.32 8.67
N ILE A 24 -1.03 2.63 9.25
CA ILE A 24 -1.22 3.04 10.64
C ILE A 24 -2.16 2.04 11.30
N VAL A 25 -1.67 1.33 12.31
CA VAL A 25 -2.46 0.45 13.16
C VAL A 25 -2.83 1.23 14.42
N LYS A 26 -4.12 1.31 14.74
CA LYS A 26 -4.64 1.82 16.00
C LYS A 26 -4.89 0.64 16.94
N PHE A 27 -4.19 0.64 18.06
CA PHE A 27 -4.37 -0.36 19.11
C PHE A 27 -5.46 0.13 20.07
N PRO A 28 -6.46 -0.71 20.41
CA PRO A 28 -7.46 -0.36 21.41
C PRO A 28 -6.86 -0.37 22.82
N ASP A 29 -7.44 0.43 23.73
CA ASP A 29 -6.97 0.56 25.12
C ASP A 29 -7.08 -0.75 25.91
N ASN A 30 -8.02 -1.63 25.53
CA ASN A 30 -8.16 -2.97 26.09
C ASN A 30 -7.75 -4.03 25.05
N LEU A 31 -6.64 -4.72 25.34
CA LEU A 31 -6.03 -5.72 24.46
C LEU A 31 -6.70 -7.10 24.53
N GLU A 32 -7.50 -7.40 25.56
CA GLU A 32 -8.04 -8.77 25.78
C GLU A 32 -9.11 -9.18 24.77
N HIS A 33 -9.80 -8.21 24.15
CA HIS A 33 -10.80 -8.43 23.09
C HIS A 33 -10.64 -7.38 21.97
N GLY A 34 -9.39 -6.97 21.73
CA GLY A 34 -9.06 -5.79 20.94
C GLY A 34 -9.37 -5.97 19.46
N SER A 35 -10.36 -5.22 18.97
CA SER A 35 -10.53 -4.97 17.54
C SER A 35 -9.53 -3.89 17.12
N PHE A 36 -8.61 -4.24 16.21
CA PHE A 36 -7.54 -3.37 15.73
C PHE A 36 -7.96 -2.70 14.43
N SER A 37 -8.04 -1.37 14.41
CA SER A 37 -8.30 -0.61 13.18
C SER A 37 -6.99 -0.34 12.46
N VAL A 38 -6.95 -0.63 11.16
CA VAL A 38 -5.79 -0.41 10.30
C VAL A 38 -6.20 0.53 9.17
N HIS A 39 -5.49 1.64 9.06
CA HIS A 39 -5.63 2.61 7.98
C HIS A 39 -4.38 2.58 7.11
N GLY A 40 -4.54 2.58 5.79
CA GLY A 40 -3.48 2.47 4.82
C GLY A 40 -3.63 3.45 3.67
N ILE A 41 -2.49 3.91 3.16
CA ILE A 41 -2.44 4.74 1.95
C ILE A 41 -1.43 4.12 0.98
N LEU A 42 -1.92 3.72 -0.19
CA LEU A 42 -1.11 3.27 -1.31
C LEU A 42 -0.95 4.38 -2.32
N LYS A 43 0.28 4.64 -2.78
CA LYS A 43 0.60 5.72 -3.73
C LYS A 43 1.52 5.20 -4.81
N VAL A 44 1.17 5.49 -6.06
CA VAL A 44 2.02 5.29 -7.23
C VAL A 44 2.33 6.64 -7.85
N GLN A 45 3.61 6.83 -8.19
CA GLN A 45 4.07 7.98 -8.92
C GLN A 45 5.01 7.52 -10.02
N THR A 46 4.65 7.78 -11.28
CA THR A 46 5.51 7.51 -12.43
C THR A 46 5.77 8.80 -13.20
N HIS A 47 6.99 8.95 -13.72
CA HIS A 47 7.36 10.04 -14.62
C HIS A 47 7.98 9.43 -15.88
N LEU A 48 7.39 9.71 -17.03
CA LEU A 48 7.90 9.34 -18.34
C LEU A 48 8.45 10.59 -19.03
N TYR A 49 9.66 10.51 -19.58
CA TYR A 49 10.38 11.65 -20.17
C TYR A 49 10.62 11.53 -21.69
N GLU A 50 10.08 10.51 -22.37
CA GLU A 50 10.40 10.25 -23.78
C GLU A 50 9.82 11.28 -24.76
N GLU A 51 8.67 11.90 -24.48
CA GLU A 51 8.03 12.90 -25.37
C GLU A 51 7.50 14.15 -24.64
N GLY A 52 8.00 14.41 -23.42
CA GLY A 52 7.55 15.53 -22.57
C GLY A 52 7.56 15.16 -21.08
N ASN A 53 7.04 16.03 -20.21
CA ASN A 53 6.91 15.76 -18.77
C ASN A 53 5.55 15.12 -18.46
N VAL A 54 5.42 13.80 -18.65
CA VAL A 54 4.18 13.08 -18.34
C VAL A 54 4.29 12.42 -16.98
N GLN A 55 3.42 12.82 -16.05
CA GLN A 55 3.37 12.26 -14.69
C GLN A 55 2.06 11.54 -14.43
N LEU A 56 2.15 10.33 -13.89
CA LEU A 56 1.05 9.63 -13.27
C LEU A 56 1.20 9.72 -11.75
N ILE A 57 0.21 10.27 -11.07
CA ILE A 57 0.11 10.26 -9.61
C ILE A 57 -1.23 9.64 -9.27
N SER A 58 -1.21 8.51 -8.57
CA SER A 58 -2.43 7.81 -8.15
C SER A 58 -2.31 7.38 -6.69
N SER A 59 -3.39 7.53 -5.93
CA SER A 59 -3.44 7.12 -4.53
C SER A 59 -4.76 6.43 -4.18
N LYS A 60 -4.69 5.49 -3.24
CA LYS A 60 -5.86 4.79 -2.69
C LYS A 60 -5.73 4.69 -1.18
N GLU A 61 -6.78 5.10 -0.48
CA GLU A 61 -6.94 4.89 0.96
C GLU A 61 -7.67 3.57 1.23
N ILE A 62 -7.25 2.88 2.28
CA ILE A 62 -7.75 1.55 2.63
C ILE A 62 -7.90 1.47 4.14
N ASP A 63 -9.11 1.14 4.58
CA ASP A 63 -9.42 0.92 5.99
C ASP A 63 -9.93 -0.51 6.18
N PHE A 64 -9.38 -1.21 7.17
CA PHE A 64 -9.89 -2.51 7.59
C PHE A 64 -9.72 -2.71 9.09
N THR A 65 -10.45 -3.69 9.64
CA THR A 65 -10.42 -4.00 11.06
C THR A 65 -10.06 -5.47 11.25
N LEU A 66 -9.22 -5.76 12.24
CA LEU A 66 -8.79 -7.11 12.58
C LEU A 66 -9.13 -7.46 14.02
N SER A 67 -9.56 -8.69 14.26
CA SER A 67 -9.72 -9.27 15.59
C SER A 67 -8.72 -10.41 15.73
N ALA A 68 -7.85 -10.35 16.74
CA ALA A 68 -6.88 -11.40 17.02
C ALA A 68 -6.64 -11.52 18.53
N GLN A 69 -6.55 -12.75 19.03
CA GLN A 69 -6.35 -13.04 20.45
C GLN A 69 -4.88 -12.96 20.87
N ASP A 70 -3.95 -13.15 19.92
CA ASP A 70 -2.52 -13.09 20.18
C ASP A 70 -1.76 -12.28 19.11
N PRO A 71 -0.61 -11.67 19.48
CA PRO A 71 0.16 -10.82 18.55
C PRO A 71 0.66 -11.54 17.29
N LYS A 72 0.90 -12.86 17.36
CA LYS A 72 1.44 -13.63 16.22
C LYS A 72 0.38 -13.85 15.17
N THR A 73 -0.85 -14.17 15.58
CA THR A 73 -2.01 -14.27 14.69
C THR A 73 -2.34 -12.90 14.08
N PHE A 74 -2.35 -11.84 14.90
CA PHE A 74 -2.53 -10.46 14.41
C PHE A 74 -1.54 -10.10 13.30
N SER A 75 -0.25 -10.34 13.54
CA SER A 75 0.81 -9.96 12.61
C SER A 75 0.69 -10.67 11.26
N LYS A 76 0.37 -11.97 11.28
CA LYS A 76 0.18 -12.76 10.06
C LYS A 76 -1.01 -12.27 9.24
N GLU A 77 -2.13 -12.03 9.92
CA GLU A 77 -3.36 -11.60 9.26
C GLU A 77 -3.25 -10.17 8.73
N CYS A 78 -2.61 -9.27 9.49
CA CYS A 78 -2.32 -7.90 9.06
C CYS A 78 -1.47 -7.87 7.78
N VAL A 79 -0.37 -8.65 7.74
CA VAL A 79 0.46 -8.74 6.53
C VAL A 79 -0.30 -9.36 5.36
N ARG A 80 -1.17 -10.34 5.60
CA ARG A 80 -2.01 -10.95 4.55
C ARG A 80 -2.95 -9.93 3.91
N GLN A 81 -3.67 -9.16 4.72
CA GLN A 81 -4.59 -8.11 4.25
C GLN A 81 -3.86 -7.01 3.49
N ILE A 82 -2.72 -6.54 4.01
CA ILE A 82 -1.89 -5.52 3.34
C ILE A 82 -1.42 -6.04 1.97
N LYS A 83 -0.99 -7.30 1.88
CA LYS A 83 -0.57 -7.92 0.62
C LYS A 83 -1.72 -8.00 -0.39
N GLU A 84 -2.90 -8.42 0.04
CA GLU A 84 -4.09 -8.50 -0.81
C GLU A 84 -4.50 -7.11 -1.32
N ALA A 85 -4.44 -6.11 -0.44
CA ALA A 85 -4.67 -4.70 -0.78
C ALA A 85 -3.68 -4.18 -1.83
N ASP A 86 -2.37 -4.46 -1.66
CA ASP A 86 -1.33 -4.09 -2.62
C ASP A 86 -1.58 -4.73 -4.00
N ILE A 87 -1.87 -6.04 -4.03
CA ILE A 87 -2.14 -6.78 -5.29
C ILE A 87 -3.39 -6.24 -5.98
N ALA A 88 -4.47 -6.03 -5.24
CA ALA A 88 -5.71 -5.49 -5.80
C ALA A 88 -5.50 -4.08 -6.37
N TYR A 89 -4.71 -3.24 -5.69
CA TYR A 89 -4.41 -1.90 -6.19
C TYR A 89 -3.53 -1.93 -7.45
N GLN A 90 -2.51 -2.79 -7.49
CA GLN A 90 -1.70 -3.01 -8.69
C GLN A 90 -2.56 -3.45 -9.89
N ALA A 91 -3.45 -4.43 -9.70
CA ALA A 91 -4.37 -4.86 -10.73
C ALA A 91 -5.28 -3.71 -11.20
N SER A 92 -5.84 -2.92 -10.27
CA SER A 92 -6.71 -1.80 -10.63
C SER A 92 -6.00 -0.70 -11.42
N ILE A 93 -4.73 -0.42 -11.14
CA ILE A 93 -3.92 0.51 -11.93
C ILE A 93 -3.75 -0.05 -13.34
N LEU A 94 -3.36 -1.32 -13.46
CA LEU A 94 -3.14 -1.96 -14.76
C LEU A 94 -4.40 -1.95 -15.63
N THR A 95 -5.58 -2.21 -15.07
CA THR A 95 -6.84 -2.21 -15.85
C THR A 95 -7.36 -0.81 -16.16
N THR A 96 -7.01 0.20 -15.36
CA THR A 96 -7.45 1.59 -15.60
C THR A 96 -6.64 2.25 -16.73
N PHE A 97 -5.40 1.80 -16.92
CA PHE A 97 -4.48 2.36 -17.91
C PHE A 97 -4.14 1.37 -19.05
N SER A 98 -4.93 0.30 -19.22
CA SER A 98 -4.81 -0.66 -20.35
C SER A 98 -5.65 -0.22 -21.55
#